data_AF-A0A353C1F0-F1
#
_entry.id   AF-A0A353C1F0-F1
#
_cell.length_a   1.000
_cell.length_b   1.000
_cell.length_c   1.000
_cell.angle_alpha   90.00
_cell.angle_beta   90.00
_cell.angle_gamma   90.00
#
_symmetry.space_group_name_H-M   'P 1'
#
loop_
_entity.id
_entity.type
_entity.pdbx_description
1 polymer ?
#
loop_
_entity_poly.entity_id
_entity_poly.type
_entity_poly.pdbx_seq_one_letter_code
_entity_poly.pdbx_strand_id
1 'polypeptide(L)'
;LQIGSKGERVREVQNYLYQLKYLRTPPSGYYGSSTAEAVQSFQLENHLNADGKVNQDTQEILEAEFKDRNQAIEYTVETGENLSEIAIKFDSSIAEIMVKNDLHDDQINQGQTLWIPTGRYRQITSRGGSRGIQEVPWSVMNKLWNVGEVVKVIDVDTGKSFQTKRYGGVYHADAEPLTKQDTETMKDIFGGHWSWNRRAVIIQCHHLFISGSMNGMPHGGKTIRGNDFRGQFCIHFLGSRVHSSGKVDSAHQSMVQEAYNANLSNDATSDSNSDTPISEK
;
A
#
# COMPACT_ATOMS: atom_id res chain seq x y z
N LEU A 1 0.20 -24.47 -12.63
CA LEU A 1 1.09 -24.93 -11.54
C LEU A 1 0.38 -24.75 -10.21
N GLN A 2 0.62 -25.63 -9.25
CA GLN A 2 0.01 -25.57 -7.91
C GLN A 2 0.93 -26.18 -6.86
N ILE A 3 0.55 -26.12 -5.57
CA ILE A 3 1.31 -26.74 -4.47
C ILE A 3 1.70 -28.18 -4.81
N GLY A 4 2.99 -28.50 -4.60
CA GLY A 4 3.58 -29.80 -4.91
C GLY A 4 4.24 -29.88 -6.30
N SER A 5 3.96 -28.94 -7.21
CA SER A 5 4.62 -28.88 -8.52
C SER A 5 6.14 -28.69 -8.37
N LYS A 6 6.92 -29.29 -9.28
CA LYS A 6 8.40 -29.21 -9.31
C LYS A 6 8.91 -29.01 -10.74
N GLY A 7 10.06 -28.35 -10.89
CA GLY A 7 10.80 -28.27 -12.16
C GLY A 7 11.03 -26.83 -12.64
N GLU A 8 11.59 -26.70 -13.85
CA GLU A 8 12.02 -25.41 -14.39
C GLU A 8 10.88 -24.42 -14.60
N ARG A 9 9.69 -24.88 -15.00
CA ARG A 9 8.50 -24.01 -15.08
C ARG A 9 8.11 -23.40 -13.73
N VAL A 10 8.33 -24.12 -12.63
CA VAL A 10 8.11 -23.57 -11.28
C VAL A 10 9.18 -22.56 -10.94
N ARG A 11 10.45 -22.84 -11.28
CA ARG A 11 11.58 -21.93 -11.05
C ARG A 11 11.40 -20.61 -11.81
N GLU A 12 10.92 -20.68 -13.05
CA GLU A 12 10.61 -19.51 -13.88
C GLU A 12 9.53 -18.62 -13.27
N VAL A 13 8.37 -19.19 -12.91
CA VAL A 13 7.31 -18.46 -12.20
C VAL A 13 7.81 -17.86 -10.89
N GLN A 14 8.57 -18.62 -10.11
CA GLN A 14 9.18 -18.12 -8.89
C GLN A 14 10.16 -16.98 -9.16
N ASN A 15 10.90 -17.01 -10.27
CA ASN A 15 11.78 -15.93 -10.66
C ASN A 15 10.98 -14.66 -10.97
N TYR A 16 9.89 -14.74 -11.72
CA TYR A 16 9.02 -13.58 -11.96
C TYR A 16 8.48 -13.01 -10.64
N LEU A 17 7.88 -13.85 -9.80
CA LEU A 17 7.35 -13.42 -8.49
C LEU A 17 8.43 -12.84 -7.58
N TYR A 18 9.65 -13.38 -7.62
CA TYR A 18 10.79 -12.91 -6.83
C TYR A 18 11.27 -11.54 -7.30
N GLN A 19 11.36 -11.33 -8.61
CA GLN A 19 11.75 -10.06 -9.20
C GLN A 19 10.69 -8.98 -8.97
N LEU A 20 9.42 -9.35 -9.12
CA LEU A 20 8.24 -8.55 -8.82
C LEU A 20 7.99 -8.33 -7.31
N LYS A 21 8.79 -8.98 -6.43
CA LYS A 21 8.77 -8.85 -4.96
C LYS A 21 7.56 -9.47 -4.23
N TYR A 22 6.74 -10.26 -4.92
CA TYR A 22 5.72 -11.11 -4.31
C TYR A 22 6.31 -12.31 -3.55
N LEU A 23 7.45 -12.82 -4.03
CA LEU A 23 8.19 -13.93 -3.41
C LEU A 23 9.50 -13.41 -2.81
N ARG A 24 9.78 -13.74 -1.55
CA ARG A 24 11.00 -13.31 -0.85
C ARG A 24 12.11 -14.35 -0.84
N THR A 25 11.77 -15.61 -1.08
CA THR A 25 12.74 -16.71 -1.10
C THR A 25 13.27 -16.91 -2.52
N PRO A 26 14.57 -17.18 -2.70
CA PRO A 26 15.12 -17.49 -4.02
C PRO A 26 14.37 -18.64 -4.72
N PRO A 27 14.22 -18.60 -6.05
CA PRO A 27 13.57 -19.66 -6.82
C PRO A 27 14.19 -21.03 -6.57
N SER A 28 13.44 -21.94 -5.97
CA SER A 28 13.89 -23.29 -5.62
C SER A 28 13.55 -24.32 -6.70
N GLY A 29 12.55 -24.02 -7.56
CA GLY A 29 11.94 -24.98 -8.46
C GLY A 29 10.92 -25.90 -7.77
N TYR A 30 10.59 -25.65 -6.50
CA TYR A 30 9.53 -26.35 -5.77
C TYR A 30 8.39 -25.39 -5.38
N TYR A 31 7.17 -25.72 -5.78
CA TYR A 31 5.98 -24.92 -5.54
C TYR A 31 5.42 -25.26 -4.16
N GLY A 32 5.92 -24.57 -3.13
CA GLY A 32 5.45 -24.68 -1.75
C GLY A 32 4.37 -23.65 -1.39
N SER A 33 4.01 -23.58 -0.11
CA SER A 33 3.06 -22.60 0.42
C SER A 33 3.49 -21.15 0.12
N SER A 34 4.76 -20.83 0.30
CA SER A 34 5.30 -19.49 0.02
C SER A 34 5.09 -19.05 -1.44
N THR A 35 5.16 -19.99 -2.39
CA THR A 35 4.92 -19.72 -3.81
C THR A 35 3.42 -19.58 -4.09
N ALA A 36 2.59 -20.45 -3.53
CA ALA A 36 1.13 -20.37 -3.67
C ALA A 36 0.60 -19.03 -3.16
N GLU A 37 1.07 -18.60 -1.99
CA GLU A 37 0.66 -17.35 -1.39
C GLU A 37 1.20 -16.12 -2.15
N ALA A 38 2.42 -16.21 -2.73
CA ALA A 38 2.95 -15.17 -3.62
C ALA A 38 2.09 -15.06 -4.90
N VAL A 39 1.69 -16.19 -5.48
CA VAL A 39 0.77 -16.22 -6.63
C VAL A 39 -0.60 -15.67 -6.26
N GLN A 40 -1.14 -16.03 -5.09
CA GLN A 40 -2.41 -15.49 -4.62
C GLN A 40 -2.37 -13.96 -4.49
N SER A 41 -1.26 -13.42 -3.98
CA SER A 41 -1.07 -11.96 -3.86
C SER A 41 -0.98 -11.30 -5.23
N PHE A 42 -0.20 -11.90 -6.13
CA PHE A 42 -0.11 -11.45 -7.53
C PHE A 42 -1.48 -11.48 -8.22
N GLN A 43 -2.22 -12.57 -8.09
CA GLN A 43 -3.56 -12.71 -8.66
C GLN A 43 -4.49 -11.63 -8.12
N LEU A 44 -4.47 -11.39 -6.81
CA LEU A 44 -5.30 -10.35 -6.21
C LEU A 44 -4.94 -8.94 -6.71
N GLU A 45 -3.65 -8.60 -6.73
CA GLU A 45 -3.14 -7.31 -7.25
C GLU A 45 -3.42 -7.13 -8.75
N ASN A 46 -3.75 -8.21 -9.47
CA ASN A 46 -4.08 -8.19 -10.90
C ASN A 46 -5.55 -8.56 -11.18
N HIS A 47 -6.43 -8.48 -10.16
CA HIS A 47 -7.86 -8.77 -10.26
C HIS A 47 -8.21 -10.15 -10.86
N LEU A 48 -7.34 -11.13 -10.65
CA LEU A 48 -7.56 -12.53 -10.98
C LEU A 48 -8.19 -13.28 -9.82
N ASN A 49 -8.71 -14.48 -10.11
CA ASN A 49 -9.13 -15.40 -9.07
C ASN A 49 -7.92 -15.80 -8.21
N ALA A 50 -7.88 -15.29 -6.97
CA ALA A 50 -6.76 -15.45 -6.04
C ALA A 50 -6.77 -16.83 -5.37
N ASP A 51 -6.64 -17.90 -6.16
CA ASP A 51 -6.64 -19.30 -5.71
C ASP A 51 -5.24 -19.88 -5.44
N GLY A 52 -4.18 -19.11 -5.71
CA GLY A 52 -2.79 -19.52 -5.54
C GLY A 52 -2.35 -20.58 -6.54
N LYS A 53 -3.03 -20.71 -7.68
CA LYS A 53 -2.66 -21.61 -8.78
C LYS A 53 -2.33 -20.82 -10.04
N VAL A 54 -1.24 -21.19 -10.70
CA VAL A 54 -0.88 -20.59 -11.99
C VAL A 54 -1.61 -21.31 -13.11
N ASN A 55 -2.76 -20.78 -13.52
CA ASN A 55 -3.44 -21.15 -14.76
C ASN A 55 -2.85 -20.36 -15.95
N GLN A 56 -3.45 -20.48 -17.14
CA GLN A 56 -3.00 -19.77 -18.33
C GLN A 56 -3.09 -18.25 -18.14
N ASP A 57 -4.23 -17.72 -17.68
CA ASP A 57 -4.41 -16.28 -17.45
C ASP A 57 -3.37 -15.71 -16.47
N THR A 58 -3.12 -16.43 -15.36
CA THR A 58 -2.12 -16.03 -14.36
C THR A 58 -0.71 -16.03 -14.98
N GLN A 59 -0.38 -17.01 -15.81
CA GLN A 59 0.93 -17.09 -16.48
C GLN A 59 1.10 -15.92 -17.46
N GLU A 60 0.11 -15.67 -18.32
CA GLU A 60 0.16 -14.63 -19.34
C GLU A 60 0.32 -13.24 -18.71
N ILE A 61 -0.45 -12.94 -17.66
CA ILE A 61 -0.36 -11.66 -16.96
C ILE A 61 0.95 -11.57 -16.17
N LEU A 62 1.41 -12.64 -15.52
CA LEU A 62 2.69 -12.62 -14.79
C LEU A 62 3.89 -12.36 -15.70
N GLU A 63 3.89 -12.96 -16.88
CA GLU A 63 4.91 -12.71 -17.91
C GLU A 63 4.83 -11.29 -18.47
N ALA A 64 3.62 -10.78 -18.72
CA ALA A 64 3.40 -9.42 -19.17
C ALA A 64 3.92 -8.43 -18.12
N GLU A 65 3.48 -8.54 -16.88
CA GLU A 65 3.91 -7.71 -15.74
C GLU A 65 5.43 -7.74 -15.54
N PHE A 66 6.04 -8.92 -15.67
CA PHE A 66 7.50 -9.03 -15.57
C PHE A 66 8.24 -8.28 -16.71
N LYS A 67 7.71 -8.32 -17.94
CA LYS A 67 8.27 -7.58 -19.09
C LYS A 67 8.01 -6.08 -18.96
N ASP A 68 6.84 -5.72 -18.47
CA ASP A 68 6.33 -4.36 -18.40
C ASP A 68 6.92 -3.56 -17.24
N ARG A 69 7.21 -4.19 -16.10
CA ARG A 69 7.92 -3.53 -14.98
C ARG A 69 9.28 -2.95 -15.36
N ASN A 70 9.92 -3.50 -16.38
CA ASN A 70 11.19 -3.00 -16.88
C ASN A 70 11.01 -1.88 -17.94
N GLN A 71 9.77 -1.58 -18.33
CA GLN A 71 9.46 -0.48 -19.24
C GLN A 71 9.18 0.78 -18.43
N ALA A 72 10.16 1.68 -18.48
CA ALA A 72 9.97 3.06 -18.09
C ALA A 72 10.44 3.94 -19.24
N ILE A 73 9.70 4.99 -19.53
CA ILE A 73 10.14 6.02 -20.46
C ILE A 73 10.79 7.15 -19.67
N GLU A 74 11.78 7.78 -20.27
CA GLU A 74 12.29 9.04 -19.78
C GLU A 74 11.37 10.17 -20.27
N TYR A 75 10.94 11.03 -19.34
CA TYR A 75 10.01 12.12 -19.61
C TYR A 75 10.48 13.40 -18.94
N THR A 76 10.46 14.53 -19.64
CA THR A 76 10.79 15.84 -19.07
C THR A 76 9.51 16.61 -18.77
N VAL A 77 9.32 17.01 -17.52
CA VAL A 77 8.12 17.71 -17.04
C VAL A 77 7.90 19.00 -17.82
N GLU A 78 6.73 19.12 -18.47
CA GLU A 78 6.33 20.30 -19.22
C GLU A 78 5.83 21.43 -18.30
N THR A 79 5.72 22.65 -18.83
CA THR A 79 5.31 23.83 -18.06
C THR A 79 3.92 23.65 -17.46
N GLY A 80 3.84 23.66 -16.13
CA GLY A 80 2.57 23.61 -15.39
C GLY A 80 2.01 22.20 -15.16
N GLU A 81 2.70 21.16 -15.63
CA GLU A 81 2.29 19.77 -15.37
C GLU A 81 2.50 19.37 -13.90
N ASN A 82 1.63 18.49 -13.41
CA ASN A 82 1.78 17.79 -12.14
C ASN A 82 1.82 16.26 -12.33
N LEU A 83 2.19 15.51 -11.28
CA LEU A 83 2.30 14.04 -11.36
C LEU A 83 0.98 13.35 -11.72
N SER A 84 -0.17 13.92 -11.35
CA SER A 84 -1.47 13.33 -11.71
C SER A 84 -1.71 13.39 -13.21
N GLU A 85 -1.42 14.53 -13.85
CA GLU A 85 -1.53 14.69 -15.30
C GLU A 85 -0.56 13.80 -16.05
N ILE A 86 0.68 13.70 -15.58
CA ILE A 86 1.71 12.82 -16.16
C ILE A 86 1.30 11.35 -16.01
N ALA A 87 0.82 10.93 -14.84
CA ALA A 87 0.32 9.58 -14.61
C ALA A 87 -0.80 9.24 -15.59
N ILE A 88 -1.76 10.15 -15.79
CA ILE A 88 -2.85 9.99 -16.77
C ILE A 88 -2.32 9.91 -18.19
N LYS A 89 -1.37 10.77 -18.57
CA LYS A 89 -0.78 10.84 -19.93
C LYS A 89 -0.13 9.53 -20.35
N PHE A 90 0.46 8.81 -19.39
CA PHE A 90 1.25 7.60 -19.63
C PHE A 90 0.61 6.31 -19.12
N ASP A 91 -0.68 6.35 -18.72
CA ASP A 91 -1.38 5.21 -18.11
C ASP A 91 -0.58 4.59 -16.94
N SER A 92 -0.05 5.47 -16.09
CA SER A 92 0.80 5.17 -14.95
C SER A 92 0.11 5.56 -13.63
N SER A 93 0.79 5.36 -12.49
CA SER A 93 0.30 5.78 -11.17
C SER A 93 1.25 6.77 -10.50
N ILE A 94 0.68 7.71 -9.74
CA ILE A 94 1.48 8.71 -8.99
C ILE A 94 2.45 8.01 -8.05
N ALA A 95 1.97 7.01 -7.28
CA ALA A 95 2.77 6.26 -6.33
C ALA A 95 3.95 5.52 -7.00
N GLU A 96 3.76 4.93 -8.18
CA GLU A 96 4.85 4.26 -8.88
C GLU A 96 5.84 5.23 -9.50
N ILE A 97 5.37 6.37 -10.05
CA ILE A 97 6.26 7.43 -10.53
C ILE A 97 7.11 7.93 -9.37
N MET A 98 6.52 8.19 -8.20
CA MET A 98 7.26 8.62 -7.01
C MET A 98 8.31 7.57 -6.61
N VAL A 99 7.91 6.30 -6.48
CA VAL A 99 8.82 5.21 -6.12
C VAL A 99 9.92 4.99 -7.17
N LYS A 100 9.64 5.17 -8.46
CA LYS A 100 10.61 4.97 -9.55
C LYS A 100 11.65 6.07 -9.60
N ASN A 101 11.29 7.27 -9.15
CA ASN A 101 12.11 8.47 -9.20
C ASN A 101 12.63 8.92 -7.82
N ASP A 102 12.46 8.06 -6.80
CA ASP A 102 12.83 8.35 -5.41
C ASP A 102 12.27 9.70 -4.91
N LEU A 103 11.05 10.05 -5.32
CA LEU A 103 10.37 11.28 -4.89
C LEU A 103 9.78 11.09 -3.50
N HIS A 104 9.95 12.09 -2.65
CA HIS A 104 9.44 12.11 -1.28
C HIS A 104 8.04 12.71 -1.16
N ASP A 105 7.56 13.41 -2.18
CA ASP A 105 6.22 13.95 -2.32
C ASP A 105 5.84 14.02 -3.81
N ASP A 106 4.68 14.59 -4.12
CA ASP A 106 4.19 14.73 -5.49
C ASP A 106 4.64 16.05 -6.17
N GLN A 107 5.53 16.80 -5.54
CA GLN A 107 6.05 18.05 -6.09
C GLN A 107 7.13 17.75 -7.13
N ILE A 108 6.93 18.32 -8.31
CA ILE A 108 7.85 18.20 -9.44
C ILE A 108 8.13 19.58 -10.02
N ASN A 109 9.33 19.75 -10.56
CA ASN A 109 9.72 21.01 -11.18
C ASN A 109 9.64 20.91 -12.71
N GLN A 110 9.25 22.00 -13.35
CA GLN A 110 9.38 22.13 -14.80
C GLN A 110 10.83 21.80 -15.24
N GLY A 111 10.98 21.00 -16.29
CA GLY A 111 12.28 20.59 -16.80
C GLY A 111 12.94 19.45 -16.01
N GLN A 112 12.33 18.96 -14.94
CA GLN A 112 12.77 17.76 -14.26
C GLN A 112 12.57 16.55 -15.16
N THR A 113 13.58 15.68 -15.24
CA THR A 113 13.47 14.40 -15.94
C THR A 113 12.98 13.33 -14.97
N LEU A 114 11.94 12.61 -15.36
CA LEU A 114 11.31 11.51 -14.64
C LEU A 114 11.35 10.23 -15.48
N TRP A 115 11.56 9.10 -14.82
CA TRP A 115 11.31 7.77 -15.35
C TRP A 115 9.86 7.38 -15.06
N ILE A 116 9.03 7.37 -16.09
CA ILE A 116 7.60 7.05 -15.96
C ILE A 116 7.41 5.56 -16.26
N PRO A 117 6.98 4.73 -15.28
CA PRO A 117 6.60 3.35 -15.55
C PRO A 117 5.41 3.32 -16.52
N THR A 118 5.52 2.61 -17.66
CA THR A 118 4.49 2.54 -18.72
C THR A 118 3.95 1.12 -18.94
N GLY A 119 4.19 0.23 -17.98
CA GLY A 119 3.68 -1.13 -18.03
C GLY A 119 2.16 -1.18 -17.97
N ARG A 120 1.53 -2.26 -18.46
CA ARG A 120 0.07 -2.46 -18.43
C ARG A 120 -0.47 -2.75 -17.02
N TYR A 121 -0.16 -1.89 -16.04
CA TYR A 121 -0.92 -1.83 -14.80
C TYR A 121 -2.23 -1.09 -15.07
N ARG A 122 -3.07 -1.77 -15.86
CA ARG A 122 -4.31 -1.26 -16.43
C ARG A 122 -5.28 -0.98 -15.28
N GLN A 123 -5.64 0.29 -15.12
CA GLN A 123 -6.70 0.78 -14.21
C GLN A 123 -6.38 0.78 -12.70
N ILE A 124 -5.20 1.27 -12.25
CA ILE A 124 -5.27 2.14 -11.05
C ILE A 124 -6.03 3.35 -11.55
N THR A 125 -7.35 3.31 -11.36
CA THR A 125 -8.30 4.25 -11.91
C THR A 125 -7.69 5.64 -12.03
N SER A 126 -7.60 6.12 -13.26
CA SER A 126 -7.25 7.50 -13.66
C SER A 126 -8.12 8.58 -13.00
N ARG A 127 -8.98 8.16 -12.08
CA ARG A 127 -9.71 8.92 -11.08
C ARG A 127 -9.67 8.07 -9.81
N GLY A 128 -8.80 8.37 -8.84
CA GLY A 128 -8.91 7.78 -7.51
C GLY A 128 -10.38 7.85 -7.06
N GLY A 129 -10.93 6.75 -6.55
CA GLY A 129 -12.37 6.49 -6.48
C GLY A 129 -13.15 7.73 -6.03
N SER A 130 -14.05 8.24 -6.86
CA SER A 130 -14.88 9.46 -6.71
C SER A 130 -14.24 10.79 -6.22
N ARG A 131 -13.05 10.80 -5.58
CA ARG A 131 -12.44 11.91 -4.81
C ARG A 131 -10.91 11.80 -4.63
N GLY A 132 -10.21 10.95 -5.39
CA GLY A 132 -8.73 10.87 -5.35
C GLY A 132 -8.14 9.84 -4.39
N ILE A 133 -8.95 8.96 -3.81
CA ILE A 133 -8.45 7.82 -3.02
C ILE A 133 -7.87 6.76 -3.97
N GLN A 134 -6.64 6.34 -3.72
CA GLN A 134 -5.90 5.39 -4.53
C GLN A 134 -5.84 4.03 -3.85
N GLU A 135 -6.13 2.98 -4.61
CA GLU A 135 -5.84 1.62 -4.20
C GLU A 135 -4.39 1.29 -4.56
N VAL A 136 -3.50 1.33 -3.57
CA VAL A 136 -2.07 1.12 -3.76
C VAL A 136 -1.69 -0.27 -3.26
N PRO A 137 -1.06 -1.12 -4.09
CA PRO A 137 -0.58 -2.42 -3.65
C PRO A 137 0.48 -2.35 -2.55
N TRP A 138 0.53 -3.35 -1.66
CA TRP A 138 1.57 -3.44 -0.62
C TRP A 138 2.98 -3.38 -1.21
N SER A 139 3.20 -3.96 -2.38
CA SER A 139 4.49 -3.97 -3.08
C SER A 139 5.02 -2.55 -3.40
N VAL A 140 4.11 -1.61 -3.66
CA VAL A 140 4.38 -0.18 -3.87
C VAL A 140 4.41 0.55 -2.53
N MET A 141 3.40 0.33 -1.68
CA MET A 141 3.25 1.03 -0.40
C MET A 141 4.43 0.78 0.55
N ASN A 142 5.02 -0.42 0.50
CA ASN A 142 6.19 -0.79 1.28
C ASN A 142 7.43 0.06 0.95
N LYS A 143 7.47 0.69 -0.23
CA LYS A 143 8.53 1.62 -0.65
C LYS A 143 8.12 3.08 -0.49
N LEU A 144 6.84 3.37 -0.66
CA LEU A 144 6.30 4.72 -0.56
C LEU A 144 6.32 5.25 0.89
N TRP A 145 5.90 4.43 1.86
CA TRP A 145 5.85 4.81 3.27
C TRP A 145 7.03 4.24 4.03
N ASN A 146 8.07 5.01 4.32
CA ASN A 146 9.31 4.51 4.88
C ASN A 146 9.21 4.09 6.36
N VAL A 147 10.08 3.16 6.80
CA VAL A 147 10.17 2.83 8.24
C VAL A 147 10.59 4.06 9.03
N GLY A 148 9.86 4.37 10.10
CA GLY A 148 10.06 5.58 10.91
C GLY A 148 9.28 6.80 10.43
N GLU A 149 8.69 6.77 9.24
CA GLU A 149 7.87 7.86 8.70
C GLU A 149 6.48 7.89 9.34
N VAL A 150 5.94 9.10 9.52
CA VAL A 150 4.64 9.37 10.12
C VAL A 150 3.60 9.64 9.04
N VAL A 151 2.42 9.03 9.18
CA VAL A 151 1.25 9.24 8.32
C VAL A 151 0.01 9.47 9.17
N LYS A 152 -1.03 10.11 8.61
CA LYS A 152 -2.35 10.20 9.24
C LYS A 152 -3.21 9.02 8.79
N VAL A 153 -3.86 8.34 9.74
CA VAL A 153 -4.84 7.28 9.50
C VAL A 153 -6.22 7.85 9.78
N ILE A 154 -7.15 7.69 8.86
CA ILE A 154 -8.54 8.15 8.96
C ILE A 154 -9.44 6.92 8.94
N ASP A 155 -10.21 6.70 9.99
CA ASP A 155 -11.20 5.62 10.06
C ASP A 155 -12.46 5.99 9.27
N VAL A 156 -12.87 5.13 8.34
CA VAL A 156 -13.96 5.43 7.40
C VAL A 156 -15.30 5.56 8.11
N ASP A 157 -15.64 4.66 9.04
CA ASP A 157 -16.96 4.70 9.67
C ASP A 157 -17.12 5.87 10.64
N THR A 158 -16.09 6.17 11.43
CA THR A 158 -16.17 7.18 12.50
C THR A 158 -15.73 8.56 12.05
N GLY A 159 -14.98 8.67 10.95
CA GLY A 159 -14.33 9.90 10.51
C GLY A 159 -13.19 10.38 11.41
N LYS A 160 -12.88 9.67 12.50
CA LYS A 160 -11.79 10.02 13.42
C LYS A 160 -10.45 9.73 12.76
N SER A 161 -9.46 10.55 13.08
CA SER A 161 -8.11 10.39 12.56
C SER A 161 -7.05 10.46 13.66
N PHE A 162 -5.93 9.78 13.44
CA PHE A 162 -4.79 9.79 14.35
C PHE A 162 -3.49 9.64 13.55
N GLN A 163 -2.38 10.10 14.11
CA GLN A 163 -1.06 9.92 13.49
C GLN A 163 -0.44 8.60 13.93
N THR A 164 0.23 7.94 12.99
CA THR A 164 0.96 6.70 13.24
C THR A 164 2.34 6.75 12.61
N LYS A 165 3.33 6.17 13.28
CA LYS A 165 4.67 5.97 12.74
C LYS A 165 4.82 4.54 12.22
N ARG A 166 5.46 4.35 11.07
CA ARG A 166 5.80 3.00 10.61
C ARG A 166 6.85 2.36 11.51
N TYR A 167 6.52 1.22 12.11
CA TYR A 167 7.47 0.38 12.84
C TYR A 167 8.29 -0.50 11.89
N GLY A 168 7.61 -1.11 10.91
CA GLY A 168 8.20 -2.11 10.05
C GLY A 168 7.17 -2.72 9.11
N GLY A 169 7.19 -4.05 8.99
CA GLY A 169 6.25 -4.79 8.16
C GLY A 169 6.92 -5.60 7.06
N VAL A 170 6.39 -6.80 6.82
CA VAL A 170 6.85 -7.71 5.76
C VAL A 170 5.80 -7.88 4.69
N TYR A 171 4.56 -8.18 5.09
CA TYR A 171 3.44 -8.43 4.19
C TYR A 171 2.33 -7.38 4.27
N HIS A 172 2.47 -6.47 5.22
CA HIS A 172 1.61 -5.34 5.53
C HIS A 172 2.43 -4.42 6.45
N ALA A 173 1.95 -3.21 6.70
CA ALA A 173 2.65 -2.29 7.59
C ALA A 173 2.39 -2.65 9.05
N ASP A 174 3.47 -2.76 9.81
CA ASP A 174 3.42 -2.71 11.27
C ASP A 174 3.62 -1.25 11.67
N ALA A 175 2.71 -0.71 12.50
CA ALA A 175 2.69 0.72 12.84
C ALA A 175 2.41 0.96 14.33
N GLU A 176 2.80 2.12 14.84
CA GLU A 176 2.58 2.54 16.23
C GLU A 176 1.89 3.91 16.25
N PRO A 177 0.79 4.11 17.02
CA PRO A 177 0.25 5.43 17.23
C PRO A 177 1.33 6.37 17.75
N LEU A 178 1.42 7.58 17.19
CA LEU A 178 2.57 8.45 17.41
C LEU A 178 2.63 8.96 18.85
N THR A 179 1.50 9.42 19.39
CA THR A 179 1.37 9.99 20.73
C THR A 179 0.37 9.22 21.60
N LYS A 180 0.32 9.57 22.89
CA LYS A 180 -0.72 9.07 23.79
C LYS A 180 -2.13 9.45 23.32
N GLN A 181 -2.29 10.66 22.78
CA GLN A 181 -3.58 11.11 22.25
C GLN A 181 -4.00 10.29 21.03
N ASP A 182 -3.06 9.97 20.13
CA ASP A 182 -3.32 9.11 18.97
C ASP A 182 -3.78 7.71 19.41
N THR A 183 -3.13 7.15 20.44
CA THR A 183 -3.53 5.88 21.05
C THR A 183 -4.93 5.94 21.63
N GLU A 184 -5.29 7.00 22.33
CA GLU A 184 -6.62 7.18 22.90
C GLU A 184 -7.69 7.30 21.80
N THR A 185 -7.42 8.09 20.74
CA THR A 185 -8.30 8.19 19.57
C THR A 185 -8.48 6.84 18.88
N MET A 186 -7.39 6.11 18.66
CA MET A 186 -7.43 4.77 18.08
C MET A 186 -8.26 3.81 18.95
N LYS A 187 -8.09 3.85 20.28
CA LYS A 187 -8.87 3.01 21.20
C LYS A 187 -10.36 3.35 21.15
N ASP A 188 -10.70 4.62 21.04
CA ASP A 188 -12.08 5.11 20.92
C ASP A 188 -12.73 4.70 19.59
N ILE A 189 -11.97 4.66 18.48
CA ILE A 189 -12.42 4.07 17.20
C ILE A 189 -12.86 2.61 17.38
N PHE A 190 -12.19 1.85 18.25
CA PHE A 190 -12.56 0.47 18.60
C PHE A 190 -13.51 0.36 19.79
N GLY A 191 -14.23 1.44 20.15
CA GLY A 191 -15.22 1.43 21.21
C GLY A 191 -14.65 1.29 22.62
N GLY A 192 -13.43 1.78 22.85
CA GLY A 192 -12.78 1.78 24.16
C GLY A 192 -12.00 0.50 24.48
N HIS A 193 -11.89 -0.44 23.54
CA HIS A 193 -11.21 -1.73 23.73
C HIS A 193 -10.36 -2.12 22.52
N TRP A 194 -9.29 -2.88 22.72
CA TRP A 194 -8.46 -3.37 21.61
C TRP A 194 -9.13 -4.56 20.91
N SER A 195 -9.07 -4.60 19.58
CA SER A 195 -9.78 -5.60 18.79
C SER A 195 -9.00 -6.02 17.55
N TRP A 196 -9.12 -7.30 17.18
CA TRP A 196 -8.67 -7.83 15.89
C TRP A 196 -9.65 -7.54 14.74
N ASN A 197 -10.80 -6.90 15.02
CA ASN A 197 -11.77 -6.54 14.00
C ASN A 197 -11.14 -5.63 12.94
N ARG A 198 -11.58 -5.82 11.70
CA ARG A 198 -11.03 -5.15 10.52
C ARG A 198 -11.86 -3.90 10.32
N ARG A 199 -11.19 -2.79 10.08
CA ARG A 199 -11.84 -1.50 9.80
C ARG A 199 -11.27 -0.93 8.50
N ALA A 200 -12.13 -0.33 7.68
CA ALA A 200 -11.74 0.42 6.51
C ALA A 200 -11.08 1.73 6.95
N VAL A 201 -9.90 2.01 6.41
CA VAL A 201 -9.14 3.23 6.74
C VAL A 201 -8.58 3.88 5.48
N ILE A 202 -8.40 5.18 5.54
CA ILE A 202 -7.68 5.95 4.53
C ILE A 202 -6.36 6.39 5.16
N ILE A 203 -5.26 6.08 4.49
CA ILE A 203 -3.91 6.49 4.88
C ILE A 203 -3.56 7.73 4.07
N GLN A 204 -3.46 8.87 4.75
CA GLN A 204 -2.90 10.07 4.15
C GLN A 204 -1.38 9.99 4.27
N CYS A 205 -0.74 9.57 3.18
CA CYS A 205 0.71 9.46 3.04
C CYS A 205 1.16 10.50 2.03
N HIS A 206 1.90 11.51 2.49
CA HIS A 206 2.19 12.72 1.70
C HIS A 206 0.88 13.40 1.25
N HIS A 207 0.76 13.71 -0.04
CA HIS A 207 -0.46 14.24 -0.65
C HIS A 207 -1.44 13.16 -1.14
N LEU A 208 -1.09 11.88 -0.99
CA LEU A 208 -1.90 10.76 -1.45
C LEU A 208 -2.85 10.27 -0.35
N PHE A 209 -4.10 10.04 -0.73
CA PHE A 209 -5.06 9.32 0.09
C PHE A 209 -5.12 7.88 -0.40
N ILE A 210 -4.73 6.93 0.45
CA ILE A 210 -4.55 5.53 0.08
C ILE A 210 -5.55 4.67 0.85
N SER A 211 -6.30 3.82 0.15
CA SER A 211 -7.22 2.88 0.79
C SER A 211 -6.45 1.79 1.54
N GLY A 212 -6.85 1.52 2.78
CA GLY A 212 -6.25 0.50 3.62
C GLY A 212 -7.27 -0.16 4.55
N SER A 213 -6.78 -1.12 5.31
CA SER A 213 -7.53 -1.76 6.38
C SER A 213 -6.68 -1.95 7.62
N MET A 214 -7.16 -1.50 8.78
CA MET A 214 -6.46 -1.72 10.05
C MET A 214 -7.17 -2.74 10.94
N ASN A 215 -6.42 -3.31 11.88
CA ASN A 215 -6.96 -3.84 13.12
C ASN A 215 -6.32 -3.12 14.31
N GLY A 216 -6.97 -3.17 15.47
CA GLY A 216 -6.62 -2.35 16.62
C GLY A 216 -5.81 -3.04 17.71
N MET A 217 -5.52 -4.33 17.59
CA MET A 217 -4.93 -5.10 18.68
C MET A 217 -3.41 -4.83 18.79
N PRO A 218 -2.90 -4.32 19.92
CA PRO A 218 -1.46 -4.21 20.13
C PRO A 218 -0.81 -5.60 20.16
N HIS A 219 0.26 -5.77 19.40
CA HIS A 219 1.05 -7.01 19.36
C HIS A 219 2.51 -6.72 19.00
N GLY A 220 3.37 -7.73 19.04
CA GLY A 220 4.76 -7.57 18.59
C GLY A 220 5.60 -6.60 19.45
N GLY A 221 6.56 -5.95 18.80
CA GLY A 221 7.50 -5.03 19.42
C GLY A 221 6.97 -3.59 19.45
N LYS A 222 7.77 -2.69 20.04
CA LYS A 222 7.51 -1.25 20.02
C LYS A 222 8.80 -0.44 19.95
N THR A 223 8.78 0.70 19.30
CA THR A 223 9.87 1.69 19.32
C THR A 223 9.50 2.96 20.08
N ILE A 224 8.21 3.29 20.18
CA ILE A 224 7.77 4.51 20.86
C ILE A 224 7.54 4.23 22.35
N ARG A 225 8.09 5.10 23.21
CA ARG A 225 7.85 5.11 24.65
C ARG A 225 6.90 6.26 24.99
N GLY A 226 5.99 6.05 25.94
CA GLY A 226 5.09 7.09 26.43
C GLY A 226 3.85 7.38 25.57
N ASN A 227 3.58 6.60 24.51
CA ASN A 227 2.34 6.67 23.75
C ASN A 227 1.21 5.79 24.34
N ASP A 228 1.43 5.11 25.47
CA ASP A 228 0.49 4.18 26.10
C ASP A 228 -0.04 3.04 25.20
N PHE A 229 0.62 2.77 24.07
CA PHE A 229 0.35 1.63 23.19
C PHE A 229 1.40 0.54 23.38
N ARG A 230 0.98 -0.69 23.67
CA ARG A 230 1.87 -1.80 24.05
C ARG A 230 2.16 -2.72 22.86
N GLY A 231 2.84 -2.20 21.85
CA GLY A 231 3.24 -2.96 20.67
C GLY A 231 3.11 -2.13 19.40
N GLN A 232 2.77 -2.81 18.32
CA GLN A 232 2.39 -2.27 17.03
C GLN A 232 1.00 -2.81 16.64
N PHE A 233 0.41 -2.24 15.59
CA PHE A 233 -0.82 -2.72 14.96
C PHE A 233 -0.62 -2.86 13.44
N CYS A 234 -1.48 -3.65 12.79
CA CYS A 234 -1.37 -3.92 11.36
C CYS A 234 -2.19 -2.92 10.55
N ILE A 235 -1.62 -2.44 9.45
CA ILE A 235 -2.33 -1.79 8.35
C ILE A 235 -2.06 -2.57 7.07
N HIS A 236 -3.12 -3.12 6.50
CA HIS A 236 -3.15 -3.88 5.26
C HIS A 236 -3.55 -2.99 4.09
N PHE A 237 -2.96 -3.26 2.94
CA PHE A 237 -3.24 -2.63 1.66
C PHE A 237 -3.67 -3.69 0.64
N LEU A 238 -3.92 -3.29 -0.61
CA LEU A 238 -4.18 -4.25 -1.69
C LEU A 238 -3.02 -5.26 -1.77
N GLY A 239 -3.35 -6.55 -1.84
CA GLY A 239 -2.34 -7.62 -1.89
C GLY A 239 -1.66 -7.95 -0.57
N SER A 240 -1.94 -7.22 0.53
CA SER A 240 -1.35 -7.50 1.83
C SER A 240 -1.73 -8.89 2.38
N ARG A 241 -0.81 -9.51 3.10
CA ARG A 241 -0.95 -10.86 3.68
C ARG A 241 -0.77 -10.82 5.20
N VAL A 242 -1.36 -11.76 5.94
CA VAL A 242 -1.25 -11.83 7.41
C VAL A 242 0.03 -12.55 7.87
N HIS A 243 0.58 -12.14 9.02
CA HIS A 243 1.83 -12.70 9.58
C HIS A 243 1.76 -14.20 9.87
N SER A 244 0.64 -14.69 10.43
CA SER A 244 0.53 -16.05 10.98
C SER A 244 0.50 -17.15 9.93
N SER A 245 0.06 -16.83 8.71
CA SER A 245 -0.11 -17.82 7.65
C SER A 245 0.49 -17.40 6.32
N GLY A 246 0.96 -16.15 6.19
CA GLY A 246 1.37 -15.59 4.91
C GLY A 246 0.25 -15.56 3.88
N LYS A 247 -1.03 -15.75 4.26
CA LYS A 247 -2.16 -15.73 3.32
C LYS A 247 -2.75 -14.33 3.19
N VAL A 248 -3.36 -14.07 2.04
CA VAL A 248 -4.26 -12.93 1.88
C VAL A 248 -5.47 -13.15 2.80
N ASP A 249 -5.86 -12.12 3.55
CA ASP A 249 -7.05 -12.12 4.39
C ASP A 249 -8.19 -11.39 3.69
N SER A 250 -9.24 -12.12 3.28
CA SER A 250 -10.34 -11.57 2.50
C SER A 250 -11.13 -10.48 3.23
N ALA A 251 -11.16 -10.50 4.57
CA ALA A 251 -11.82 -9.47 5.35
C ALA A 251 -11.05 -8.15 5.29
N HIS A 252 -9.72 -8.18 5.42
CA HIS A 252 -8.88 -7.00 5.18
C HIS A 252 -9.03 -6.47 3.75
N GLN A 253 -9.04 -7.34 2.73
CA GLN A 253 -9.20 -6.90 1.34
C GLN A 253 -10.58 -6.29 1.07
N SER A 254 -11.63 -6.80 1.72
CA SER A 254 -12.96 -6.18 1.64
C SER A 254 -12.97 -4.77 2.25
N MET A 255 -12.26 -4.56 3.36
CA MET A 255 -12.13 -3.24 3.98
C MET A 255 -11.26 -2.27 3.17
N VAL A 256 -10.23 -2.77 2.47
CA VAL A 256 -9.45 -1.96 1.51
C VAL A 256 -10.38 -1.48 0.39
N GLN A 257 -11.17 -2.37 -0.20
CA GLN A 257 -12.12 -2.02 -1.24
C GLN A 257 -13.21 -1.07 -0.76
N GLU A 258 -13.68 -1.24 0.49
CA GLU A 258 -14.63 -0.32 1.12
C GLU A 258 -14.02 1.08 1.30
N ALA A 259 -12.80 1.17 1.81
CA ALA A 259 -12.07 2.44 1.93
C ALA A 259 -11.84 3.11 0.57
N TYR A 260 -11.55 2.34 -0.48
CA TYR A 260 -11.40 2.87 -1.83
C TYR A 260 -12.70 3.48 -2.38
N ASN A 261 -13.86 2.90 -2.01
CA ASN A 261 -15.18 3.39 -2.40
C ASN A 261 -15.74 4.46 -1.44
N ALA A 262 -15.00 4.81 -0.39
CA ALA A 262 -15.46 5.74 0.65
C ALA A 262 -15.51 7.19 0.14
N ASN A 263 -16.37 7.98 0.78
CA ASN A 263 -16.47 9.41 0.56
C ASN A 263 -15.82 10.15 1.73
N LEU A 264 -14.65 10.77 1.53
CA LEU A 264 -14.10 11.70 2.52
C LEU A 264 -15.03 12.92 2.62
N SER A 265 -15.63 13.17 3.79
CA SER A 265 -16.31 14.45 4.05
C SER A 265 -15.30 15.60 3.97
N ASN A 266 -15.72 16.75 3.44
CA ASN A 266 -14.87 17.92 3.17
C ASN A 266 -14.05 18.41 4.39
N ASP A 267 -14.43 18.04 5.61
CA ASP A 267 -13.74 18.42 6.85
C ASP A 267 -12.42 17.65 7.08
N ALA A 268 -12.20 16.49 6.44
CA ALA A 268 -10.96 15.72 6.58
C ALA A 268 -9.81 16.27 5.71
N THR A 269 -10.12 17.11 4.73
CA THR A 269 -9.17 17.74 3.80
C THR A 269 -8.72 19.15 4.22
N SER A 270 -9.31 19.70 5.28
CA SER A 270 -9.04 21.07 5.75
C SER A 270 -8.12 21.11 6.97
N ASP A 271 -6.89 20.62 6.83
CA ASP A 271 -5.80 20.92 7.77
C ASP A 271 -4.59 21.48 7.00
N SER A 272 -4.82 22.60 6.32
CA SER A 272 -3.75 23.50 5.86
C SER A 272 -4.19 24.93 6.11
N ASN A 273 -4.12 25.36 7.38
CA ASN A 273 -3.85 26.72 7.85
C ASN A 273 -4.31 26.90 9.30
N SER A 274 -3.36 26.97 10.24
CA SER A 274 -3.42 27.95 11.34
C SER A 274 -2.07 28.02 12.07
N ASP A 275 -1.29 29.00 11.64
CA ASP A 275 -0.63 30.01 12.46
C ASP A 275 0.00 29.58 13.80
N THR A 276 1.32 29.43 13.76
CA THR A 276 2.19 29.62 14.93
C THR A 276 2.18 31.11 15.31
N PRO A 277 1.78 31.52 16.53
CA PRO A 277 2.00 32.88 16.99
C PRO A 277 3.48 33.04 17.35
N ILE A 278 4.18 33.92 16.64
CA ILE A 278 5.46 34.47 17.06
C ILE A 278 5.19 35.28 18.34
N SER A 279 5.72 34.84 19.48
CA SER A 279 5.77 35.67 20.68
C SER A 279 7.02 36.54 20.65
N GLU A 280 6.83 37.84 20.42
CA GLU A 280 7.77 38.85 20.88
C GLU A 280 7.69 38.96 22.41
N LYS A 281 8.82 38.71 23.08
CA LYS A 281 9.35 39.49 24.21
C LYS A 281 10.75 39.01 24.59
#